data_AF-A0A371R387-F1
#
_entry.id   AF-A0A371R387-F1
#
_cell.length_a   1.000
_cell.length_b   1.000
_cell.length_c   1.000
_cell.angle_alpha   90.00
_cell.angle_beta   90.00
_cell.angle_gamma   90.00
#
_symmetry.space_group_name_H-M   'P 1'
#
loop_
_entity.id
_entity.type
_entity.pdbx_description
1 polymer ?
#
loop_
_entity_poly.entity_id
_entity_poly.type
_entity_poly.pdbx_seq_one_letter_code
_entity_poly.pdbx_strand_id
1 'polypeptide(L)'
;MIVFVDESGVKSPCNCVALGAVAFEAKYGVTYMELGSNVVERIRRMARIGGELKWGDVRRRADASAVIRLISEVAEVRYAVFHFSSYADVERALGDLARGALLVVVDNQLLAGKPRLGVRVIERDSRRMPGLQLADVIAGFARQRGCP
;
A
#
# COMPACT_ATOMS: atom_id res chain seq x y z
N MET A 1 13.13 -6.95 -4.48
CA MET A 1 12.32 -6.42 -3.35
C MET A 1 11.05 -7.23 -3.17
N ILE A 2 10.42 -7.16 -2.00
CA ILE A 2 9.05 -7.61 -1.79
C ILE A 2 8.18 -6.37 -1.74
N VAL A 3 7.22 -6.27 -2.66
CA VAL A 3 6.39 -5.07 -2.85
C VAL A 3 4.98 -5.37 -2.39
N PHE A 4 4.45 -4.53 -1.51
CA PHE A 4 3.07 -4.59 -1.05
C PHE A 4 2.31 -3.47 -1.74
N VAL A 5 1.16 -3.76 -2.34
CA VAL A 5 0.35 -2.79 -3.07
C VAL A 5 -1.09 -2.86 -2.60
N ASP A 6 -1.67 -1.69 -2.34
CA ASP A 6 -3.07 -1.54 -1.96
C ASP A 6 -3.70 -0.33 -2.66
N GLU A 7 -5.02 -0.31 -2.78
CA GLU A 7 -5.80 0.81 -3.31
C GLU A 7 -6.38 1.65 -2.17
N SER A 8 -6.51 2.96 -2.40
CA SER A 8 -7.28 3.81 -1.50
C SER A 8 -8.77 3.42 -1.55
N GLY A 9 -9.29 2.72 -0.53
CA GLY A 9 -10.71 2.31 -0.43
C GLY A 9 -11.74 3.46 -0.25
N VAL A 10 -11.38 4.69 -0.60
CA VAL A 10 -12.25 5.86 -0.49
C VAL A 10 -13.07 6.00 -1.77
N LYS A 11 -14.40 6.11 -1.65
CA LYS A 11 -15.29 6.36 -2.80
C LYS A 11 -15.19 7.84 -3.21
N SER A 12 -14.89 8.14 -4.48
CA SER A 12 -14.97 9.50 -5.05
C SER A 12 -16.12 9.57 -6.05
N PRO A 13 -16.75 10.75 -6.25
CA PRO A 13 -17.66 10.99 -7.36
C PRO A 13 -16.99 10.88 -8.74
N CYS A 14 -15.67 11.09 -8.82
CA CYS A 14 -14.89 10.77 -10.02
C CYS A 14 -14.26 9.38 -9.89
N ASN A 15 -14.05 8.69 -11.02
CA ASN A 15 -13.38 7.39 -11.09
C ASN A 15 -11.87 7.48 -10.77
N CYS A 16 -11.42 8.38 -9.89
CA CYS A 16 -10.02 8.46 -9.49
C CYS A 16 -9.63 7.29 -8.58
N VAL A 17 -8.55 6.62 -8.97
CA VAL A 17 -7.91 5.52 -8.25
C VAL A 17 -6.54 5.98 -7.80
N ALA A 18 -6.19 5.64 -6.56
CA ALA A 18 -4.84 5.81 -6.04
C ALA A 18 -4.33 4.46 -5.54
N LEU A 19 -3.19 4.03 -6.09
CA LEU A 19 -2.47 2.86 -5.65
C LEU A 19 -1.27 3.30 -4.81
N GLY A 20 -1.15 2.75 -3.62
CA GLY A 20 0.00 2.92 -2.75
C GLY A 20 0.83 1.64 -2.72
N ALA A 21 2.15 1.80 -2.63
CA ALA A 21 3.05 0.67 -2.48
C ALA A 21 4.18 0.95 -1.51
N VAL A 22 4.56 -0.08 -0.77
CA VAL A 22 5.78 -0.11 0.03
C VAL A 22 6.64 -1.29 -0.41
N ALA A 23 7.91 -1.03 -0.70
CA ALA A 23 8.85 -2.02 -1.16
C ALA A 23 9.95 -2.22 -0.11
N PHE A 24 10.07 -3.46 0.35
CA PHE A 24 11.09 -3.88 1.31
C PHE A 24 12.17 -4.69 0.60
N GLU A 25 13.41 -4.55 1.05
CA GLU A 25 14.46 -5.49 0.66
C GLU A 25 14.15 -6.89 1.21
N ALA A 26 14.37 -7.90 0.37
CA ALA A 26 14.21 -9.28 0.80
C ALA A 26 15.39 -9.65 1.71
N LYS A 27 15.11 -9.99 2.98
CA LYS A 27 16.12 -10.42 3.95
C LYS A 27 15.99 -11.92 4.20
N TYR A 28 17.13 -12.62 4.22
CA TYR A 28 17.16 -14.04 4.53
C TYR A 28 16.59 -14.30 5.94
N GLY A 29 15.73 -15.30 6.08
CA GLY A 29 15.11 -15.66 7.36
C GLY A 29 13.93 -14.80 7.80
N VAL A 30 13.57 -13.73 7.07
CA VAL A 30 12.40 -12.88 7.38
C VAL A 30 11.26 -13.21 6.42
N THR A 31 10.10 -13.56 6.96
CA THR A 31 8.90 -13.77 6.14
C THR A 31 8.30 -12.44 5.72
N TYR A 32 7.76 -12.38 4.49
CA TYR A 32 7.03 -11.21 4.01
C TYR A 32 5.81 -10.86 4.87
N MET A 33 5.30 -11.81 5.67
CA MET A 33 4.19 -11.60 6.59
C MET A 33 4.54 -10.69 7.78
N GLU A 34 5.84 -10.50 8.07
CA GLU A 34 6.31 -9.71 9.21
C GLU A 34 6.91 -8.35 8.78
N LEU A 35 7.09 -8.14 7.47
CA LEU A 35 7.68 -6.91 6.95
C LEU A 35 6.77 -5.71 7.25
N GLY A 36 7.31 -4.74 7.98
CA GLY A 36 6.60 -3.54 8.40
C GLY A 36 5.88 -3.64 9.75
N SER A 37 5.87 -4.80 10.43
CA SER A 37 5.17 -4.98 11.72
C SER A 37 5.56 -3.92 12.75
N ASN A 38 6.85 -3.69 12.96
CA ASN A 38 7.36 -2.72 13.93
C ASN A 38 6.89 -1.29 13.64
N VAL A 39 6.77 -0.94 12.36
CA VAL A 39 6.33 0.38 11.92
C VAL A 39 4.82 0.52 12.08
N VAL A 40 4.03 -0.49 11.70
CA VAL A 40 2.58 -0.51 11.93
C VAL A 40 2.27 -0.35 13.42
N GLU A 41 2.93 -1.10 14.29
CA GLU A 41 2.72 -1.00 15.75
C GLU A 41 3.16 0.36 16.32
N ARG A 42 4.21 0.96 15.77
CA ARG A 42 4.60 2.33 16.16
C ARG A 42 3.55 3.35 15.74
N ILE A 43 3.04 3.28 14.50
CA ILE A 43 2.00 4.18 14.00
C ILE A 43 0.70 4.00 14.79
N ARG A 44 0.28 2.75 15.06
CA ARG A 44 -0.91 2.44 15.87
C ARG A 44 -0.82 3.07 17.26
N ARG A 45 0.33 2.99 17.92
CA ARG A 45 0.57 3.65 19.21
C ARG A 45 0.51 5.17 19.11
N MET A 46 1.13 5.77 18.08
CA MET A 46 1.08 7.21 17.84
C MET A 46 -0.35 7.70 17.61
N ALA A 47 -1.16 6.97 16.85
CA ALA A 47 -2.52 7.33 16.47
C ALA A 47 -3.62 6.77 17.41
N ARG A 48 -3.23 6.02 18.46
CA ARG A 48 -4.13 5.32 19.40
C ARG A 48 -5.17 4.45 18.66
N ILE A 49 -4.70 3.61 17.74
CA ILE A 49 -5.51 2.69 16.93
C ILE A 49 -5.38 1.28 17.52
N GLY A 50 -6.51 0.65 17.86
CA GLY A 50 -6.54 -0.73 18.38
C GLY A 50 -6.82 -1.81 17.32
N GLY A 51 -7.08 -1.41 16.07
CA GLY A 51 -7.43 -2.32 14.97
C GLY A 51 -6.50 -2.16 13.76
N GLU A 52 -7.02 -2.51 12.59
CA GLU A 52 -6.31 -2.34 11.32
C GLU A 52 -5.92 -0.87 11.11
N LEU A 53 -4.69 -0.64 10.64
CA LEU A 53 -4.20 0.68 10.34
C LEU A 53 -4.75 1.14 8.98
N LYS A 54 -5.54 2.21 8.97
CA LYS A 54 -6.09 2.82 7.75
C LYS A 54 -5.72 4.30 7.66
N TRP A 55 -5.58 4.82 6.43
CA TRP A 55 -5.27 6.25 6.22
C TRP A 55 -6.21 7.21 6.96
N GLY A 56 -7.51 6.91 6.98
CA GLY A 56 -8.51 7.76 7.62
C GLY A 56 -8.28 7.97 9.12
N ASP A 57 -7.70 6.99 9.82
CA ASP A 57 -7.34 7.12 11.23
C ASP A 57 -6.04 7.89 11.42
N VAL A 58 -5.03 7.61 10.58
CA VAL A 58 -3.76 8.35 10.57
C VAL A 58 -4.01 9.85 10.37
N ARG A 59 -4.77 10.22 9.33
CA ARG A 59 -5.09 11.61 8.99
C ARG A 59 -5.80 12.35 10.13
N ARG A 60 -6.62 11.65 10.92
CA ARG A 60 -7.43 12.25 11.99
C ARG A 60 -6.71 12.32 13.34
N ARG A 61 -5.77 11.40 13.60
CA ARG A 61 -5.27 11.14 14.96
C ARG A 61 -3.75 11.26 15.11
N ALA A 62 -3.00 11.41 14.03
CA ALA A 62 -1.55 11.53 14.06
C ALA A 62 -1.05 12.60 13.08
N ASP A 63 0.20 13.01 13.25
CA ASP A 63 0.91 13.78 12.21
C ASP A 63 1.16 12.88 11.00
N ALA A 64 0.35 13.07 9.96
CA ALA A 64 0.46 12.35 8.70
C ALA A 64 1.85 12.46 8.08
N SER A 65 2.50 13.63 8.13
CA SER A 65 3.83 13.82 7.55
C SER A 65 4.88 13.01 8.32
N ALA A 66 4.79 12.97 9.64
CA ALA A 66 5.66 12.14 10.46
C ALA A 66 5.45 10.64 10.19
N VAL A 67 4.21 10.20 9.97
CA VAL A 67 3.91 8.81 9.61
C VAL A 67 4.50 8.43 8.25
N ILE A 68 4.32 9.27 7.22
CA ILE A 68 4.90 9.00 5.89
C ILE A 68 6.43 8.96 5.93
N ARG A 69 7.07 9.86 6.70
CA ARG A 69 8.52 9.82 6.93
C ARG A 69 8.95 8.51 7.59
N LEU A 70 8.27 8.08 8.65
CA LEU A 70 8.56 6.84 9.35
C LEU A 70 8.48 5.60 8.44
N ILE A 71 7.52 5.57 7.51
CA ILE A 71 7.41 4.49 6.52
C ILE A 71 8.61 4.54 5.56
N SER A 72 8.95 5.74 5.07
CA SER A 72 10.03 5.97 4.11
C SER A 72 11.42 5.67 4.67
N GLU A 73 11.60 5.68 6.00
CA GLU A 73 12.85 5.31 6.68
C GLU A 73 13.15 3.80 6.60
N VAL A 74 12.13 2.95 6.39
CA VAL A 74 12.29 1.49 6.45
C VAL A 74 11.94 0.78 5.14
N ALA A 75 11.27 1.47 4.23
CA ALA A 75 10.79 0.93 2.96
C ALA A 75 10.82 2.01 1.88
N GLU A 76 11.04 1.59 0.65
CA GLU A 76 10.83 2.48 -0.49
C GLU A 76 9.32 2.68 -0.70
N VAL A 77 8.90 3.94 -0.72
CA VAL A 77 7.49 4.32 -0.93
C VAL A 77 7.27 4.67 -2.39
N ARG A 78 6.23 4.07 -2.99
CA ARG A 78 5.80 4.34 -4.37
C ARG A 78 4.29 4.56 -4.39
N TYR A 79 3.80 5.36 -5.32
CA TYR A 79 2.35 5.47 -5.54
C TYR A 79 2.04 5.91 -6.97
N ALA A 80 0.82 5.62 -7.39
CA ALA A 80 0.25 6.06 -8.66
C ALA A 80 -1.15 6.60 -8.43
N VAL A 81 -1.50 7.71 -9.08
CA VAL A 81 -2.84 8.31 -9.04
C VAL A 81 -3.30 8.53 -10.48
N PHE A 82 -4.49 8.05 -10.83
CA PHE A 82 -5.01 8.11 -12.19
C PHE A 82 -6.54 8.04 -12.20
N HIS A 83 -7.16 8.50 -13.28
CA HIS A 83 -8.58 8.29 -13.52
C HIS A 83 -8.79 6.93 -14.20
N PHE A 84 -9.53 6.05 -13.54
CA PHE A 84 -9.89 4.75 -14.06
C PHE A 84 -10.77 4.89 -15.30
N SER A 85 -10.22 4.42 -16.41
CA SER A 85 -10.95 4.25 -17.67
C SER A 85 -11.11 2.77 -18.00
N SER A 86 -10.13 1.95 -17.62
CA SER A 86 -10.15 0.50 -17.82
C SER A 86 -9.25 -0.24 -16.81
N TYR A 87 -9.44 -1.55 -16.68
CA TYR A 87 -8.53 -2.40 -15.90
C TYR A 87 -7.08 -2.39 -16.42
N ALA A 88 -6.86 -2.06 -17.70
CA ALA A 88 -5.51 -1.92 -18.25
C ALA A 88 -4.73 -0.77 -17.59
N ASP A 89 -5.41 0.27 -17.09
CA ASP A 89 -4.77 1.38 -16.37
C ASP A 89 -4.27 0.91 -14.99
N VAL A 90 -5.06 0.08 -14.30
CA VAL A 90 -4.70 -0.53 -13.03
C VAL A 90 -3.52 -1.49 -13.22
N GLU A 91 -3.56 -2.35 -14.23
CA GLU A 91 -2.46 -3.27 -14.54
C GLU A 91 -1.16 -2.52 -14.87
N ARG A 92 -1.24 -1.43 -15.65
CA ARG A 92 -0.09 -0.58 -15.98
C ARG A 92 0.51 0.05 -14.73
N ALA A 93 -0.31 0.71 -13.93
CA ALA A 93 0.13 1.33 -12.69
C ALA A 93 0.73 0.30 -11.72
N LEU A 94 0.11 -0.87 -11.59
CA LEU A 94 0.63 -1.96 -10.78
C LEU A 94 1.98 -2.48 -11.30
N GLY A 95 2.15 -2.60 -12.62
CA GLY A 95 3.42 -2.97 -13.25
C GLY A 95 4.54 -1.96 -12.95
N ASP A 96 4.23 -0.68 -12.99
CA ASP A 96 5.17 0.39 -12.64
C ASP A 96 5.58 0.32 -11.16
N LEU A 97 4.61 0.11 -10.26
CA LEU A 97 4.86 -0.05 -8.81
C LEU A 97 5.63 -1.33 -8.50
N ALA A 98 5.46 -2.39 -9.30
CA ALA A 98 6.09 -3.69 -9.13
C ALA A 98 7.52 -3.78 -9.70
N ARG A 99 8.08 -2.73 -10.31
CA ARG A 99 9.43 -2.77 -10.88
C ARG A 99 10.49 -3.21 -9.85
N GLY A 100 11.31 -4.20 -10.22
CA GLY A 100 12.34 -4.77 -9.34
C GLY A 100 11.81 -5.67 -8.21
N ALA A 101 10.52 -6.03 -8.25
CA ALA A 101 9.93 -6.98 -7.31
C ALA A 101 10.37 -8.42 -7.63
N LEU A 102 10.65 -9.18 -6.58
CA LEU A 102 10.74 -10.65 -6.60
C LEU A 102 9.38 -11.27 -6.27
N LEU A 103 8.59 -10.56 -5.48
CA LEU A 103 7.25 -10.92 -5.03
C LEU A 103 6.43 -9.64 -4.91
N VAL A 104 5.20 -9.68 -5.43
CA VAL A 104 4.19 -8.66 -5.22
C VAL A 104 3.09 -9.25 -4.37
N VAL A 105 2.75 -8.57 -3.28
CA VAL A 105 1.64 -8.87 -2.40
C VAL A 105 0.57 -7.81 -2.63
N VAL A 106 -0.62 -8.23 -3.02
CA VAL A 106 -1.75 -7.34 -3.27
C VAL A 106 -2.90 -7.66 -2.32
N ASP A 107 -3.72 -6.65 -2.02
CA ASP A 107 -5.01 -6.89 -1.37
C ASP A 107 -5.92 -7.70 -2.34
N ASN A 108 -6.71 -8.63 -1.78
CA ASN A 108 -7.56 -9.55 -2.52
C ASN A 108 -8.74 -8.89 -3.24
N GLN A 109 -8.96 -7.60 -3.03
CA GLN A 109 -9.99 -6.81 -3.71
C GLN A 109 -9.44 -5.92 -4.84
N LEU A 110 -8.11 -5.88 -5.02
CA LEU A 110 -7.48 -4.93 -5.92
C LEU A 110 -7.76 -5.21 -7.41
N LEU A 111 -7.97 -6.47 -7.78
CA LEU A 111 -8.10 -6.89 -9.18
C LEU A 111 -9.21 -7.91 -9.37
N ALA A 112 -9.94 -7.80 -10.47
CA ALA A 112 -10.94 -8.78 -10.90
C ALA A 112 -10.32 -10.07 -11.50
N GLY A 113 -9.00 -10.25 -11.42
CA GLY A 113 -8.26 -11.37 -12.00
C GLY A 113 -6.75 -11.29 -11.71
N LYS A 114 -5.98 -12.29 -12.18
CA LYS A 114 -4.52 -12.34 -11.98
C LYS A 114 -3.82 -11.40 -12.97
N PRO A 115 -3.11 -10.35 -12.50
CA PRO A 115 -2.46 -9.39 -13.38
C PRO A 115 -1.24 -10.02 -14.05
N ARG A 116 -0.96 -9.64 -15.30
CA ARG A 116 0.21 -10.12 -16.06
C ARG A 116 1.43 -9.23 -15.82
N LEU A 117 2.06 -9.39 -14.66
CA LEU A 117 3.20 -8.54 -14.26
C LEU A 117 4.59 -9.15 -14.56
N GLY A 118 4.66 -10.39 -15.03
CA GLY A 118 5.94 -11.11 -15.21
C GLY A 118 6.68 -11.42 -13.90
N VAL A 119 6.05 -11.14 -12.75
CA VAL A 119 6.54 -11.42 -11.39
C VAL A 119 5.49 -12.23 -10.63
N ARG A 120 5.94 -12.97 -9.62
CA ARG A 120 5.03 -13.70 -8.73
C ARG A 120 4.14 -12.72 -7.97
N VAL A 121 2.83 -12.89 -8.10
CA VAL A 121 1.81 -12.12 -7.38
C VAL A 121 1.08 -13.04 -6.41
N ILE A 122 0.86 -12.58 -5.19
CA ILE A 122 0.03 -13.27 -4.20
C ILE A 122 -1.00 -12.31 -3.61
N GLU A 123 -2.20 -12.82 -3.39
CA GLU A 123 -3.28 -12.09 -2.71
C GLU A 123 -3.30 -12.43 -1.22
N ARG A 124 -3.48 -11.41 -0.40
CA ARG A 124 -3.57 -11.54 1.06
C ARG A 124 -4.54 -10.51 1.64
N ASP A 125 -5.11 -10.86 2.79
CA ASP A 125 -5.95 -9.96 3.60
C ASP A 125 -5.04 -8.96 4.34
N SER A 126 -5.30 -7.66 4.14
CA SER A 126 -4.58 -6.54 4.75
C SER A 126 -4.55 -6.61 6.29
N ARG A 127 -5.58 -7.17 6.94
CA ARG A 127 -5.63 -7.35 8.41
C ARG A 127 -4.47 -8.16 8.97
N ARG A 128 -3.92 -9.09 8.17
CA ARG A 128 -2.82 -9.99 8.56
C ARG A 128 -1.47 -9.60 7.97
N MET A 129 -1.44 -8.57 7.13
CA MET A 129 -0.26 -8.18 6.37
C MET A 129 0.14 -6.73 6.70
N PRO A 130 1.14 -6.52 7.56
CA PRO A 130 1.59 -5.18 7.93
C PRO A 130 1.99 -4.34 6.71
N GLY A 131 2.70 -4.94 5.74
CA GLY A 131 3.06 -4.27 4.50
C GLY A 131 1.86 -3.76 3.69
N LEU A 132 0.74 -4.49 3.64
CA LEU A 132 -0.49 -4.02 2.98
C LEU A 132 -1.12 -2.85 3.73
N GLN A 133 -1.13 -2.88 5.07
CA GLN A 133 -1.63 -1.75 5.87
C GLN A 133 -0.79 -0.48 5.68
N LEU A 134 0.53 -0.62 5.51
CA LEU A 134 1.38 0.51 5.16
C LEU A 134 1.07 1.00 3.74
N ALA A 135 0.85 0.10 2.78
CA ALA A 135 0.44 0.45 1.42
C ALA A 135 -0.91 1.18 1.40
N ASP A 136 -1.91 0.80 2.22
CA ASP A 136 -3.18 1.52 2.40
C ASP A 136 -2.95 2.97 2.84
N VAL A 137 -2.09 3.17 3.84
CA VAL A 137 -1.71 4.51 4.32
C VAL A 137 -1.09 5.35 3.20
N ILE A 138 -0.18 4.76 2.42
CA ILE A 138 0.42 5.43 1.25
C ILE A 138 -0.63 5.74 0.18
N ALA A 139 -1.55 4.80 -0.10
CA ALA A 139 -2.59 4.97 -1.11
C ALA A 139 -3.53 6.11 -0.74
N GLY A 140 -3.97 6.16 0.53
CA GLY A 140 -4.81 7.23 1.04
C GLY A 140 -4.12 8.59 1.05
N PHE A 141 -2.82 8.64 1.40
CA PHE A 141 -2.02 9.86 1.30
C PHE A 141 -1.88 10.34 -0.13
N ALA A 142 -1.55 9.45 -1.06
CA ALA A 142 -1.42 9.75 -2.49
C ALA A 142 -2.73 10.28 -3.06
N ARG A 143 -3.85 9.63 -2.72
CA ARG A 143 -5.19 10.08 -3.12
C ARG A 143 -5.45 11.52 -2.69
N GLN A 144 -5.24 11.84 -1.41
CA GLN A 144 -5.51 13.18 -0.89
C GLN A 144 -4.71 14.27 -1.63
N ARG A 145 -3.52 13.94 -2.15
CA ARG A 145 -2.68 14.90 -2.88
C ARG A 145 -2.98 14.97 -4.37
N GLY A 146 -3.33 13.84 -4.99
CA GLY A 146 -3.52 13.74 -6.44
C GLY A 146 -4.97 13.87 -6.91
N CYS A 147 -5.94 13.60 -6.03
CA CYS A 147 -7.39 13.66 -6.28
C CYS A 147 -8.14 14.12 -5.01
N PRO A 148 -8.02 15.41 -4.64
CA PRO A 148 -8.71 15.99 -3.50
C PRO A 148 -10.24 16.07 -3.66
#